data_AF-A0A4Q2RSC0-F1
#
_entry.id   AF-A0A4Q2RSC0-F1
#
_cell.length_a   1.000
_cell.length_b   1.000
_cell.length_c   1.000
_cell.angle_alpha   90.00
_cell.angle_beta   90.00
_cell.angle_gamma   90.00
#
_symmetry.space_group_name_H-M   'P 1'
#
loop_
_entity.id
_entity.type
_entity.pdbx_description
1 polymer ?
#
loop_
_entity_poly.entity_id
_entity_poly.type
_entity_poly.pdbx_seq_one_letter_code
_entity_poly.pdbx_strand_id
1 'polypeptide(L)'
;MRIVLLGDSHLARVRRDLAAIGPDVTNAAGGGASSLDLLQQARRAGVRGQDVVVVSVGTNDAAPWSQVPLDEFAAALTDCLGSVPAGSGVYVAPPGVDESRLAGTGDRTNAVLDRYRDAALAVCEQAGARIVRADHVIAPLGPGAFADDGLHLGGRAYDLLLPAIAEAVRT
;
A
#
# COMPACT_ATOMS: atom_id res chain seq x y z
N MET A 1 -14.68 -3.01 -15.18
CA MET A 1 -13.78 -3.69 -14.23
C MET A 1 -13.73 -2.81 -13.00
N ARG A 2 -14.12 -3.36 -11.84
CA ARG A 2 -14.14 -2.62 -10.58
C ARG A 2 -12.77 -2.71 -9.92
N ILE A 3 -12.29 -1.60 -9.37
CA ILE A 3 -11.03 -1.52 -8.65
C ILE A 3 -11.34 -1.37 -7.16
N VAL A 4 -10.74 -2.19 -6.31
CA VAL A 4 -10.92 -2.13 -4.86
C VAL A 4 -9.59 -1.80 -4.20
N LEU A 5 -9.53 -0.67 -3.48
CA LEU A 5 -8.35 -0.27 -2.72
C LEU A 5 -8.45 -0.83 -1.29
N LEU A 6 -7.44 -1.58 -0.87
CA LEU A 6 -7.29 -2.14 0.47
C LEU A 6 -5.95 -1.67 1.05
N GLY A 7 -5.90 -1.49 2.36
CA GLY A 7 -4.68 -1.17 3.07
C GLY A 7 -4.83 -0.03 4.05
N ASP A 8 -3.78 0.77 4.16
CA ASP A 8 -3.59 1.72 5.25
C ASP A 8 -3.91 3.18 4.91
N SER A 9 -3.36 4.13 5.68
CA SER A 9 -3.58 5.56 5.49
C SER A 9 -3.06 6.10 4.15
N HIS A 10 -2.09 5.44 3.51
CA HIS A 10 -1.58 5.86 2.21
C HIS A 10 -2.65 5.72 1.11
N LEU A 11 -3.51 4.70 1.16
CA LEU A 11 -4.67 4.61 0.25
C LEU A 11 -5.93 5.23 0.83
N ALA A 12 -6.17 5.16 2.14
CA ALA A 12 -7.40 5.70 2.76
C ALA A 12 -7.58 7.22 2.59
N ARG A 13 -6.49 7.94 2.33
CA ARG A 13 -6.47 9.38 2.05
C ARG A 13 -6.87 9.72 0.61
N VAL A 14 -6.81 8.78 -0.32
CA VAL A 14 -7.26 8.94 -1.71
C VAL A 14 -8.79 8.90 -1.75
N ARG A 15 -9.43 10.03 -1.45
CA ARG A 15 -10.90 10.12 -1.42
C ARG A 15 -11.46 10.92 -2.60
N ARG A 16 -10.86 12.09 -2.86
CA ARG A 16 -11.33 13.01 -3.91
C ARG A 16 -10.77 12.66 -5.29
N ASP A 17 -9.65 11.96 -5.32
CA ASP A 17 -8.87 11.70 -6.54
C ASP A 17 -8.99 10.25 -7.03
N LEU A 18 -10.02 9.52 -6.59
CA LEU A 18 -10.26 8.13 -7.02
C LEU A 18 -10.39 8.01 -8.55
N ALA A 19 -10.96 9.03 -9.20
CA ALA A 19 -11.09 9.08 -10.65
C ALA A 19 -9.73 9.10 -11.38
N ALA A 20 -8.63 9.47 -10.70
CA ALA A 20 -7.29 9.39 -11.25
C ALA A 20 -6.78 7.94 -11.38
N ILE A 21 -7.33 7.01 -10.58
CA ILE A 21 -6.99 5.58 -10.64
C ILE A 21 -7.83 4.87 -11.70
N GLY A 22 -9.13 5.17 -11.76
CA GLY A 22 -10.03 4.57 -12.73
C GLY A 22 -11.49 5.01 -12.57
N PRO A 23 -12.38 4.58 -13.48
CA PRO A 23 -13.78 5.03 -13.51
C PRO A 23 -14.69 4.35 -12.47
N ASP A 24 -14.31 3.19 -11.93
CA ASP A 24 -15.09 2.41 -10.96
C ASP A 24 -14.17 1.93 -9.83
N VAL A 25 -14.00 2.78 -8.81
CA VAL A 25 -13.06 2.56 -7.70
C VAL A 25 -13.79 2.60 -6.36
N THR A 26 -13.67 1.54 -5.58
CA THR A 26 -14.12 1.46 -4.20
C THR A 26 -12.92 1.52 -3.27
N ASN A 27 -12.83 2.56 -2.44
CA ASN A 27 -11.78 2.64 -1.43
C ASN A 27 -12.25 2.05 -0.10
N ALA A 28 -11.68 0.92 0.29
CA ALA A 28 -11.93 0.24 1.55
C ALA A 28 -10.71 0.24 2.49
N ALA A 29 -9.65 0.97 2.13
CA ALA A 29 -8.49 1.18 2.98
C ALA A 29 -8.85 1.99 4.24
N GLY A 30 -8.17 1.70 5.34
CA GLY A 30 -8.40 2.31 6.65
C GLY A 30 -7.13 2.89 7.24
N GLY A 31 -7.20 4.11 7.78
CA GLY A 31 -6.04 4.69 8.48
C GLY A 31 -5.60 3.82 9.66
N GLY A 32 -4.29 3.57 9.75
CA GLY A 32 -3.71 2.72 10.81
C GLY A 32 -3.78 1.21 10.55
N ALA A 33 -4.40 0.77 9.45
CA ALA A 33 -4.51 -0.65 9.14
C ALA A 33 -3.14 -1.29 8.87
N SER A 34 -3.02 -2.59 9.17
CA SER A 34 -1.89 -3.44 8.82
C SER A 34 -2.31 -4.54 7.85
N SER A 35 -1.37 -5.43 7.48
CA SER A 35 -1.65 -6.63 6.69
C SER A 35 -2.75 -7.51 7.28
N LEU A 36 -2.88 -7.56 8.61
CA LEU A 36 -3.88 -8.37 9.32
C LEU A 36 -5.32 -7.90 9.11
N ASP A 37 -5.52 -6.66 8.67
CA ASP A 37 -6.84 -6.09 8.40
C ASP A 37 -7.34 -6.39 6.98
N LEU A 38 -6.46 -6.78 6.07
CA LEU A 38 -6.74 -6.85 4.63
C LEU A 38 -7.93 -7.75 4.31
N LEU A 39 -7.99 -8.94 4.91
CA LEU A 39 -9.07 -9.88 4.66
C LEU A 39 -10.42 -9.34 5.15
N GLN A 40 -10.42 -8.62 6.27
CA GLN A 40 -11.64 -7.97 6.77
C GLN A 40 -12.07 -6.82 5.86
N GLN A 41 -11.14 -6.01 5.37
CA GLN A 41 -11.43 -4.94 4.41
C GLN A 41 -11.99 -5.52 3.10
N ALA A 42 -11.36 -6.57 2.56
CA ALA A 42 -11.81 -7.25 1.34
C ALA A 42 -13.24 -7.80 1.49
N ARG A 43 -13.54 -8.45 2.63
CA ARG A 43 -14.88 -8.95 2.96
C ARG A 43 -15.91 -7.82 3.05
N ARG A 44 -15.59 -6.73 3.74
CA ARG A 44 -16.48 -5.56 3.87
C ARG A 44 -16.74 -4.86 2.54
N ALA A 45 -15.74 -4.77 1.68
CA ALA A 45 -15.86 -4.23 0.33
C ALA A 45 -16.60 -5.17 -0.64
N GLY A 46 -16.80 -6.43 -0.23
CA GLY A 46 -17.40 -7.47 -1.06
C GLY A 46 -16.56 -7.72 -2.32
N VAL A 47 -15.24 -7.89 -2.15
CA VAL A 47 -14.32 -8.27 -3.24
C VAL A 47 -14.79 -9.55 -3.92
N ARG A 48 -14.71 -9.59 -5.25
CA ARG A 48 -15.14 -10.67 -6.13
C ARG A 48 -14.02 -11.00 -7.11
N GLY A 49 -14.07 -12.19 -7.71
CA GLY A 49 -13.02 -12.66 -8.61
C GLY A 49 -12.80 -11.82 -9.87
N GLN A 50 -13.74 -10.96 -10.27
CA GLN A 50 -13.58 -10.05 -11.42
C GLN A 50 -13.02 -8.66 -11.07
N ASP A 51 -12.72 -8.41 -9.80
CA ASP A 51 -12.16 -7.14 -9.36
C ASP A 51 -10.65 -7.10 -9.55
N VAL A 52 -10.12 -5.90 -9.74
CA VAL A 52 -8.70 -5.63 -9.53
C VAL A 52 -8.53 -5.10 -8.12
N VAL A 53 -7.67 -5.74 -7.34
CA VAL A 53 -7.40 -5.36 -5.95
C VAL A 53 -6.07 -4.64 -5.86
N VAL A 54 -6.09 -3.41 -5.35
CA VAL A 54 -4.89 -2.61 -5.08
C VAL A 54 -4.66 -2.63 -3.57
N VAL A 55 -3.51 -3.15 -3.15
CA VAL A 55 -3.14 -3.32 -1.74
C VAL A 55 -1.99 -2.38 -1.38
N SER A 56 -2.09 -1.66 -0.26
CA SER A 56 -0.95 -0.91 0.31
C SER A 56 -0.88 -1.07 1.83
N VAL A 57 0.09 -1.88 2.28
CA VAL A 57 0.40 -2.15 3.69
C VAL A 57 1.91 -2.37 3.84
N GLY A 58 2.40 -2.42 5.06
CA GLY A 58 3.83 -2.52 5.38
C GLY A 58 4.30 -1.34 6.23
N THR A 59 3.70 -0.16 6.07
CA THR A 59 4.07 1.03 6.86
C THR A 59 3.67 0.86 8.33
N ASN A 60 2.42 0.50 8.62
CA ASN A 60 1.97 0.26 10.00
C ASN A 60 2.45 -1.09 10.53
N ASP A 61 2.61 -2.08 9.66
CA ASP A 61 3.23 -3.36 10.02
C ASP A 61 4.64 -3.15 10.58
N ALA A 62 5.40 -2.20 10.01
CA ALA A 62 6.75 -1.82 10.47
C ALA A 62 6.78 -0.94 11.73
N ALA A 63 5.62 -0.53 12.27
CA ALA A 63 5.58 0.36 13.43
C ALA A 63 6.07 -0.36 14.70
N PRO A 64 7.03 0.17 15.48
CA PRO A 64 7.61 -0.58 16.61
C PRO A 64 6.62 -0.99 17.71
N TRP A 65 5.49 -0.30 17.85
CA TRP A 65 4.42 -0.63 18.81
C TRP A 65 3.45 -1.72 18.33
N SER A 66 3.55 -2.13 17.06
CA SER A 66 2.74 -3.21 16.48
C SER A 66 3.63 -4.32 15.94
N GLN A 67 4.61 -3.95 15.11
CA GLN A 67 5.65 -4.75 14.48
C GLN A 67 5.21 -6.18 14.14
N VAL A 68 4.28 -6.29 13.18
CA VAL A 68 3.72 -7.57 12.73
C VAL A 68 4.86 -8.49 12.29
N PRO A 69 4.98 -9.73 12.80
CA PRO A 69 6.02 -10.65 12.35
C PRO A 69 6.05 -10.80 10.82
N LEU A 70 7.24 -10.87 10.21
CA LEU A 70 7.38 -10.85 8.75
C LEU A 70 6.69 -12.03 8.06
N ASP A 71 6.68 -13.19 8.73
CA ASP A 71 5.97 -14.40 8.29
C ASP A 71 4.45 -14.23 8.37
N GLU A 72 3.92 -13.63 9.44
CA GLU A 72 2.50 -13.26 9.54
C GLU A 72 2.09 -12.23 8.49
N PHE A 73 2.93 -11.21 8.27
CA PHE A 73 2.74 -10.20 7.22
C PHE A 73 2.68 -10.85 5.83
N ALA A 74 3.64 -11.72 5.51
CA ALA A 74 3.71 -12.40 4.22
C ALA A 74 2.51 -13.34 4.02
N ALA A 75 2.10 -14.07 5.07
CA ALA A 75 0.93 -14.94 5.03
C ALA A 75 -0.35 -14.13 4.79
N ALA A 76 -0.57 -13.05 5.54
CA ALA A 76 -1.76 -12.21 5.38
C ALA A 76 -1.84 -11.54 3.99
N LEU A 77 -0.70 -11.09 3.45
CA LEU A 77 -0.65 -10.55 2.09
C LEU A 77 -0.90 -11.63 1.04
N THR A 78 -0.36 -12.84 1.23
CA THR A 78 -0.61 -13.99 0.36
C THR A 78 -2.09 -14.35 0.33
N ASP A 79 -2.74 -14.44 1.48
CA ASP A 79 -4.18 -14.73 1.58
C ASP A 79 -5.02 -13.65 0.89
N CYS A 80 -4.65 -12.38 1.05
CA CYS A 80 -5.34 -11.28 0.39
C CYS A 80 -5.19 -11.35 -1.14
N LEU A 81 -3.98 -11.46 -1.66
CA LEU A 81 -3.73 -11.49 -3.10
C LEU A 81 -4.23 -12.79 -3.75
N GLY A 82 -4.20 -13.90 -3.03
CA GLY A 82 -4.76 -15.19 -3.46
C GLY A 82 -6.29 -15.25 -3.48
N SER A 83 -6.97 -14.25 -2.93
CA SER A 83 -8.44 -14.15 -2.98
C SER A 83 -9.00 -13.71 -4.34
N VAL A 84 -8.13 -13.26 -5.24
CA VAL A 84 -8.45 -12.87 -6.62
C VAL A 84 -7.63 -13.68 -7.63
N PRO A 85 -8.06 -13.78 -8.91
CA PRO A 85 -7.27 -14.47 -9.92
C PRO A 85 -5.88 -13.85 -10.08
N ALA A 86 -4.88 -14.70 -10.37
CA ALA A 86 -3.53 -14.27 -10.66
C ALA A 86 -3.51 -13.14 -11.71
N GLY A 87 -2.68 -12.12 -11.49
CA GLY A 87 -2.63 -10.92 -12.33
C GLY A 87 -3.69 -9.83 -11.99
N SER A 88 -4.67 -10.14 -11.15
CA SER A 88 -5.71 -9.16 -10.72
C SER A 88 -5.32 -8.40 -9.45
N GLY A 89 -4.12 -8.65 -8.91
CA GLY A 89 -3.56 -7.94 -7.77
C GLY A 89 -2.55 -6.87 -8.20
N VAL A 90 -2.61 -5.71 -7.54
CA VAL A 90 -1.58 -4.67 -7.58
C VAL A 90 -1.15 -4.40 -6.14
N TYR A 91 0.15 -4.48 -5.86
CA TYR A 91 0.72 -4.08 -4.58
C TYR A 91 1.43 -2.74 -4.72
N VAL A 92 1.04 -1.78 -3.90
CA VAL A 92 1.70 -0.49 -3.76
C VAL A 92 2.63 -0.58 -2.55
N ALA A 93 3.91 -0.80 -2.82
CA ALA A 93 4.93 -0.92 -1.81
C ALA A 93 5.03 0.37 -0.96
N PRO A 94 5.35 0.27 0.34
CA PRO A 94 5.46 1.42 1.23
C PRO A 94 6.39 2.50 0.65
N PRO A 95 6.00 3.79 0.72
CA PRO A 95 6.79 4.90 0.18
C PRO A 95 8.10 5.16 0.94
N GLY A 96 8.28 4.53 2.10
CA GLY A 96 9.29 4.95 3.07
C GLY A 96 8.74 6.01 4.03
N VAL A 97 9.64 6.62 4.79
CA VAL A 97 9.38 7.71 5.74
C VAL A 97 10.51 8.73 5.69
N ASP A 98 10.22 9.98 6.04
CA ASP A 98 11.25 10.97 6.36
C ASP A 98 11.66 10.81 7.83
N GLU A 99 12.70 9.98 8.06
CA GLU A 99 13.22 9.69 9.40
C GLU A 99 13.65 10.94 10.18
N SER A 100 14.01 12.03 9.49
CA SER A 100 14.41 13.28 10.15
C SER A 100 13.26 14.03 10.81
N ARG A 101 12.02 13.72 10.42
CA ARG A 101 10.78 14.34 10.94
C ARG A 101 10.02 13.45 11.91
N LEU A 102 10.41 12.18 12.04
CA LEU A 102 9.80 11.29 13.02
C LEU A 102 10.24 11.70 14.43
N ALA A 103 9.26 12.00 15.28
CA ALA A 103 9.50 12.68 16.56
C ALA A 103 9.99 11.75 17.70
N GLY A 104 10.02 10.44 17.51
CA GLY A 104 10.28 9.45 18.58
C GLY A 104 11.57 8.66 18.40
N THR A 105 12.39 8.57 19.46
CA THR A 105 13.43 7.55 19.57
C THR A 105 12.75 6.17 19.58
N GLY A 106 12.70 5.50 18.44
CA GLY A 106 11.96 4.25 18.27
C GLY A 106 10.67 4.36 17.44
N ASP A 107 10.58 5.33 16.53
CA ASP A 107 9.63 5.26 15.42
C ASP A 107 10.16 4.34 14.29
N ARG A 108 9.39 4.23 13.22
CA ARG A 108 9.73 3.49 12.00
C ARG A 108 11.04 3.99 11.40
N THR A 109 11.80 3.08 10.78
CA THR A 109 12.94 3.44 9.94
C THR A 109 12.76 2.85 8.56
N ASN A 110 13.34 3.48 7.54
CA ASN A 110 13.32 2.95 6.18
C ASN A 110 13.98 1.58 6.12
N ALA A 111 15.01 1.32 6.93
CA ALA A 111 15.62 0.00 7.05
C ALA A 111 14.62 -1.09 7.51
N VAL A 112 13.70 -0.76 8.42
CA VAL A 112 12.64 -1.71 8.79
C VAL A 112 11.60 -1.83 7.67
N LEU A 113 11.16 -0.72 7.08
CA LEU A 113 10.20 -0.73 5.97
C LEU A 113 10.73 -1.54 4.77
N ASP A 114 12.02 -1.48 4.48
CA ASP A 114 12.66 -2.23 3.39
C ASP A 114 12.51 -3.74 3.60
N ARG A 115 12.57 -4.24 4.84
CA ARG A 115 12.34 -5.66 5.14
C ARG A 115 10.90 -6.10 4.82
N TYR A 116 9.91 -5.27 5.15
CA TYR A 116 8.51 -5.55 4.78
C TYR A 116 8.30 -5.43 3.28
N ARG A 117 8.97 -4.46 2.63
CA ARG A 117 8.95 -4.33 1.18
C ARG A 117 9.48 -5.60 0.51
N ASP A 118 10.66 -6.08 0.92
CA ASP A 118 11.27 -7.27 0.36
C ASP A 118 10.38 -8.51 0.54
N ALA A 119 9.80 -8.69 1.74
CA ALA A 119 8.84 -9.76 1.99
C ALA A 119 7.61 -9.67 1.08
N ALA A 120 7.07 -8.46 0.87
CA ALA A 120 5.93 -8.26 -0.01
C ALA A 120 6.26 -8.49 -1.49
N LEU A 121 7.45 -8.09 -1.94
CA LEU A 121 7.89 -8.32 -3.32
C LEU A 121 7.96 -9.83 -3.63
N ALA A 122 8.46 -10.63 -2.70
CA ALA A 122 8.49 -12.09 -2.84
C ALA A 122 7.07 -12.68 -2.94
N VAL A 123 6.13 -12.20 -2.12
CA VAL A 123 4.71 -12.62 -2.20
C VAL A 123 4.09 -12.21 -3.54
N CYS A 124 4.36 -10.99 -4.01
CA CYS A 124 3.82 -10.48 -5.26
C CYS A 124 4.31 -11.28 -6.47
N GLU A 125 5.59 -11.67 -6.49
CA GLU A 125 6.14 -12.54 -7.53
C GLU A 125 5.39 -13.88 -7.59
N GLN A 126 5.14 -14.50 -6.44
CA GLN A 126 4.40 -15.77 -6.35
C GLN A 126 2.93 -15.63 -6.78
N ALA A 127 2.28 -14.53 -6.41
CA ALA A 127 0.88 -14.27 -6.76
C ALA A 127 0.68 -13.77 -8.21
N GLY A 128 1.77 -13.48 -8.94
CA GLY A 128 1.70 -12.78 -10.22
C GLY A 128 1.10 -11.37 -10.09
N ALA A 129 1.22 -10.76 -8.91
CA ALA A 129 0.72 -9.42 -8.65
C ALA A 129 1.66 -8.37 -9.25
N ARG A 130 1.09 -7.29 -9.78
CA ARG A 130 1.84 -6.14 -10.26
C ARG A 130 2.34 -5.32 -9.08
N ILE A 131 3.47 -4.66 -9.24
CA ILE A 131 4.09 -3.88 -8.16
C ILE A 131 4.22 -2.41 -8.58
N VAL A 132 3.75 -1.52 -7.70
CA VAL A 132 4.05 -0.09 -7.75
C VAL A 132 5.03 0.24 -6.63
N ARG A 133 6.27 0.57 -6.99
CA ARG A 133 7.33 0.99 -6.05
C ARG A 133 7.15 2.46 -5.67
N ALA A 134 6.31 2.73 -4.66
CA ALA A 134 5.99 4.12 -4.28
C ALA A 134 7.25 4.91 -3.88
N ASP A 135 8.22 4.25 -3.25
CA ASP A 135 9.54 4.80 -2.91
C ASP A 135 10.30 5.31 -4.15
N HIS A 136 10.30 4.55 -5.24
CA HIS A 136 10.90 4.98 -6.50
C HIS A 136 10.07 6.08 -7.19
N VAL A 137 8.74 5.97 -7.15
CA VAL A 137 7.83 6.94 -7.78
C VAL A 137 7.98 8.33 -7.16
N ILE A 138 8.13 8.42 -5.84
CA ILE A 138 8.22 9.69 -5.12
C ILE A 138 9.66 10.18 -4.91
N ALA A 139 10.67 9.35 -5.21
CA ALA A 139 12.09 9.69 -5.04
C ALA A 139 12.48 11.08 -5.58
N PRO A 140 11.96 11.57 -6.74
CA PRO A 140 12.29 12.91 -7.23
C PRO A 140 11.89 14.06 -6.31
N LEU A 141 10.96 13.84 -5.36
CA LEU A 141 10.50 14.85 -4.41
C LEU A 141 11.32 14.86 -3.12
N GLY A 142 12.09 13.81 -2.84
CA GLY A 142 12.86 13.65 -1.60
C GLY A 142 11.99 13.88 -0.34
N PRO A 143 12.50 14.60 0.68
CA PRO A 143 11.72 14.97 1.87
C PRO A 143 10.44 15.79 1.57
N GLY A 144 10.34 16.40 0.39
CA GLY A 144 9.13 17.10 -0.06
C GLY A 144 7.98 16.16 -0.46
N ALA A 145 8.21 14.85 -0.51
CA ALA A 145 7.16 13.85 -0.73
C ALA A 145 6.22 13.70 0.47
N PHE A 146 6.72 13.99 1.67
CA PHE A 146 6.03 13.74 2.94
C PHE A 146 5.41 15.00 3.51
N ALA A 147 4.31 14.83 4.24
CA ALA A 147 3.74 15.84 5.12
C ALA A 147 4.70 16.17 6.28
N ASP A 148 4.31 17.11 7.13
CA ASP A 148 5.13 17.57 8.26
C ASP A 148 5.42 16.46 9.28
N ASP A 149 4.58 15.42 9.33
CA ASP A 149 4.77 14.25 10.20
C ASP A 149 5.80 13.23 9.69
N GLY A 150 6.35 13.43 8.48
CA GLY A 150 7.34 12.52 7.87
C GLY A 150 6.83 11.13 7.51
N LEU A 151 5.54 10.85 7.72
CA LEU A 151 4.93 9.52 7.53
C LEU A 151 3.94 9.53 6.38
N HIS A 152 3.06 10.53 6.35
CA HIS A 152 2.03 10.62 5.33
C HIS A 152 2.56 11.31 4.09
N LEU A 153 2.05 10.91 2.93
CA LEU A 153 2.36 11.56 1.66
C LEU A 153 1.66 12.93 1.56
N GLY A 154 2.37 13.91 1.03
CA GLY A 154 1.81 15.19 0.61
C GLY A 154 1.12 15.10 -0.76
N GLY A 155 0.38 16.15 -1.15
CA GLY A 155 -0.35 16.17 -2.43
C GLY A 155 0.53 15.91 -3.65
N ARG A 156 1.74 16.51 -3.70
CA ARG A 156 2.70 16.32 -4.79
C ARG A 156 3.16 14.87 -4.96
N ALA A 157 3.21 14.11 -3.88
CA ALA A 157 3.54 12.69 -3.96
C ALA A 157 2.37 11.88 -4.54
N TYR A 158 1.12 12.22 -4.21
CA TYR A 158 -0.06 11.62 -4.84
C TYR A 158 -0.18 11.99 -6.33
N ASP A 159 0.24 13.18 -6.73
CA ASP A 159 0.30 13.57 -8.15
C ASP A 159 1.19 12.64 -8.99
N LEU A 160 2.21 12.01 -8.37
CA LEU A 160 3.07 11.01 -9.00
C LEU A 160 2.57 9.57 -8.81
N LEU A 161 2.05 9.27 -7.61
CA LEU A 161 1.66 7.91 -7.23
C LEU A 161 0.37 7.45 -7.93
N LEU A 162 -0.65 8.31 -8.02
CA LEU A 162 -1.94 7.92 -8.58
C LEU A 162 -1.84 7.53 -10.07
N PRO A 163 -1.12 8.26 -10.94
CA PRO A 163 -0.88 7.80 -12.32
C PRO A 163 -0.15 6.45 -12.40
N ALA A 164 0.82 6.19 -11.51
CA ALA A 164 1.53 4.91 -11.47
C ALA A 164 0.60 3.75 -11.08
N ILE A 165 -0.30 3.96 -10.12
CA ILE A 165 -1.36 3.00 -9.79
C ILE A 165 -2.31 2.81 -10.97
N ALA A 166 -2.75 3.90 -11.62
CA ALA A 166 -3.66 3.86 -12.76
C ALA A 166 -3.10 3.09 -13.97
N GLU A 167 -1.79 3.18 -14.21
CA GLU A 167 -1.11 2.36 -15.21
C GLU A 167 -1.08 0.88 -14.78
N ALA A 168 -0.72 0.63 -13.52
CA ALA A 168 -0.62 -0.71 -12.99
C ALA A 168 -1.95 -1.47 -12.91
N VAL A 169 -3.12 -0.81 -12.96
CA VAL A 169 -4.44 -1.46 -12.99
C VAL A 169 -5.01 -1.67 -14.39
N ARG A 170 -4.45 -1.05 -15.45
CA ARG A 170 -5.02 -1.07 -16.82
C ARG A 170 -4.60 -2.27 -17.68
N THR A 171 -3.57 -2.98 -17.26
CA THR A 171 -2.99 -4.15 -17.96
C THR A 171 -3.70 -5.46 -17.63
#